data_AF-A0A937TC75-F1
#
_entry.id   AF-A0A937TC75-F1
#
_cell.length_a   1.000
_cell.length_b   1.000
_cell.length_c   1.000
_cell.angle_alpha   90.00
_cell.angle_beta   90.00
_cell.angle_gamma   90.00
#
_symmetry.space_group_name_H-M   'P 1'
#
loop_
_entity.id
_entity.type
_entity.pdbx_description
1 polymer ?
#
loop_
_entity_poly.entity_id
_entity_poly.type
_entity_poly.pdbx_seq_one_letter_code
_entity_poly.pdbx_strand_id
1 'polypeptide(L)'
;MSIPQTTIPKNFWKESRWFFEHADEFLPDYANRWIAVQEQQIVAVLEEGQWQVLDPRADLDPEKCATFFVEESSRVYPNQTVVS
;
A
#
# COMPACT_ATOMS: atom_id res chain seq x y z
N MET A 1 -12.87 -5.54 -24.66
CA MET A 1 -12.02 -5.92 -23.50
C MET A 1 -12.70 -5.35 -22.27
N SER A 2 -13.27 -6.20 -21.42
CA SER A 2 -13.85 -5.74 -20.15
C SER A 2 -12.70 -5.45 -19.21
N ILE A 3 -12.58 -4.20 -18.78
CA ILE A 3 -11.66 -3.85 -17.69
C ILE A 3 -12.18 -4.63 -16.47
N PRO A 4 -11.38 -5.49 -15.81
CA PRO A 4 -11.83 -6.14 -14.58
C PRO A 4 -12.28 -5.04 -13.62
N GLN A 5 -13.51 -5.14 -13.10
CA GLN A 5 -13.96 -4.25 -12.04
C GLN A 5 -13.10 -4.56 -10.81
N THR A 6 -11.99 -3.83 -10.66
CA THR A 6 -11.21 -3.84 -9.43
C THR A 6 -12.13 -3.33 -8.33
N THR A 7 -12.56 -4.22 -7.45
CA THR A 7 -13.44 -3.84 -6.35
C THR A 7 -12.58 -3.05 -5.37
N ILE A 8 -12.87 -1.75 -5.23
CA ILE A 8 -12.19 -0.92 -4.24
C ILE A 8 -12.50 -1.52 -2.85
N PRO A 9 -11.48 -1.83 -2.03
CA PRO A 9 -11.70 -2.35 -0.69
C PRO A 9 -12.64 -1.44 0.12
N LYS A 10 -13.53 -2.05 0.91
CA LYS A 10 -14.57 -1.32 1.68
C LYS A 10 -14.00 -0.16 2.52
N ASN A 11 -12.83 -0.37 3.11
CA ASN A 11 -12.18 0.59 4.00
C ASN A 11 -11.01 1.34 3.32
N PHE A 12 -10.87 1.26 1.99
CA PHE A 12 -9.71 1.81 1.27
C PHE A 12 -9.33 3.22 1.67
N TRP A 13 -10.29 4.13 1.80
CA TRP A 13 -10.02 5.53 2.19
C TRP A 13 -9.52 5.68 3.62
N LYS A 14 -10.04 4.85 4.54
CA LYS A 14 -9.58 4.80 5.94
C LYS A 14 -8.15 4.26 6.00
N GLU A 15 -7.88 3.18 5.27
CA GLU A 15 -6.55 2.57 5.22
C GLU A 15 -5.53 3.49 4.53
N SER A 16 -5.92 4.18 3.46
CA SER A 16 -5.06 5.14 2.76
C SER A 16 -4.65 6.28 3.67
N ARG A 17 -5.61 6.86 4.40
CA ARG A 17 -5.33 7.92 5.34
C ARG A 17 -4.36 7.46 6.43
N TRP A 18 -4.63 6.30 7.04
CA TRP A 18 -3.74 5.71 8.05
C TRP A 18 -2.35 5.45 7.48
N PHE A 19 -2.26 4.88 6.27
CA PHE A 19 -1.00 4.64 5.58
C PHE A 19 -0.18 5.93 5.46
N PHE A 20 -0.76 7.03 4.99
CA PHE A 20 -0.03 8.30 4.86
C PHE A 20 0.33 8.95 6.19
N GLU A 21 -0.51 8.78 7.22
CA GLU A 21 -0.27 9.33 8.56
C GLU A 21 0.83 8.54 9.31
N HIS A 22 1.02 7.26 9.02
CA HIS A 22 1.93 6.36 9.74
C HIS A 22 3.08 5.81 8.88
N ALA A 23 3.21 6.22 7.62
CA ALA A 23 4.23 5.71 6.70
C ALA A 23 5.63 5.77 7.29
N ASP A 24 5.99 6.87 7.95
CA ASP A 24 7.31 7.08 8.55
C ASP A 24 7.66 6.04 9.63
N GLU A 25 6.67 5.46 10.30
CA GLU A 25 6.89 4.48 11.37
C GLU A 25 7.37 3.13 10.85
N PHE A 26 6.93 2.75 9.65
CA PHE A 26 7.17 1.43 9.08
C PHE A 26 7.99 1.48 7.79
N LEU A 27 8.34 2.67 7.29
CA LEU A 27 9.20 2.86 6.14
C LEU A 27 10.55 2.12 6.27
N PRO A 28 11.25 2.13 7.42
CA PRO A 28 12.53 1.41 7.55
C PRO A 28 12.41 -0.11 7.34
N ASP A 29 11.27 -0.70 7.72
CA ASP A 29 11.05 -2.15 7.69
C ASP A 29 10.50 -2.64 6.35
N TYR A 30 9.74 -1.79 5.65
CA TYR A 30 9.03 -2.16 4.41
C TYR A 30 9.46 -1.37 3.18
N ALA A 31 10.56 -0.61 3.25
CA ALA A 31 11.11 0.13 2.11
C ALA A 31 11.22 -0.71 0.83
N ASN A 32 10.72 -0.15 -0.27
CA ASN A 32 10.68 -0.73 -1.61
C ASN A 32 9.85 -2.02 -1.72
N ARG A 33 8.82 -2.18 -0.88
CA ARG A 33 7.94 -3.35 -0.89
C ARG A 33 6.49 -2.94 -1.07
N TRP A 34 5.71 -3.84 -1.66
CA TRP A 34 4.27 -3.75 -1.59
C TRP A 34 3.79 -4.29 -0.25
N ILE A 35 2.86 -3.58 0.37
CA ILE A 35 2.21 -4.01 1.60
C ILE A 35 0.70 -4.06 1.39
N ALA A 36 0.04 -4.97 2.09
CA ALA A 36 -1.41 -5.00 2.23
C ALA A 36 -1.79 -4.45 3.61
N VAL A 37 -2.77 -3.55 3.63
CA VAL A 37 -3.28 -2.91 4.84
C VAL A 37 -4.77 -3.23 4.98
N GLN A 38 -5.16 -3.65 6.19
CA GLN A 38 -6.54 -3.87 6.58
C GLN A 38 -6.68 -3.48 8.05
N GLU A 39 -7.78 -2.79 8.39
CA GLU A 39 -8.08 -2.40 9.77
C GLU A 39 -6.93 -1.64 10.45
N GLN A 40 -6.25 -0.79 9.68
CA GLN A 40 -5.14 0.06 10.13
C GLN A 40 -3.93 -0.74 10.61
N GLN A 41 -3.70 -1.91 10.01
CA GLN A 41 -2.53 -2.75 10.27
C GLN A 41 -1.95 -3.27 8.96
N ILE A 42 -0.63 -3.43 8.94
CA ILE A 42 0.07 -4.13 7.87
C ILE A 42 -0.08 -5.62 8.11
N VAL A 43 -0.60 -6.31 7.12
CA VAL A 43 -1.04 -7.70 7.31
C VAL A 43 -0.45 -8.67 6.31
N ALA A 44 0.08 -8.17 5.20
CA ALA A 44 0.91 -8.94 4.28
C ALA A 44 1.94 -8.04 3.60
N VAL A 45 3.04 -8.65 3.16
CA VAL A 45 4.09 -7.99 2.37
C VAL A 45 4.36 -8.83 1.12
N LEU A 46 4.62 -8.18 -0.01
CA LEU A 46 5.02 -8.87 -1.23
C LEU A 46 6.54 -9.06 -1.24
N GLU A 47 6.98 -10.30 -1.19
CA GLU A 47 8.39 -10.69 -1.27
C GLU A 47 8.57 -11.70 -2.40
N GLU A 48 9.59 -11.50 -3.25
CA GLU A 48 9.91 -12.41 -4.37
C GLU A 48 8.72 -12.73 -5.30
N GLY A 49 7.78 -11.79 -5.43
CA GLY A 49 6.56 -11.95 -6.24
C GLY A 49 5.45 -12.76 -5.57
N GLN A 50 5.56 -13.04 -4.27
CA GLN A 50 4.57 -13.77 -3.48
C GLN A 50 4.16 -12.98 -2.25
N TRP A 51 2.86 -12.99 -1.93
CA TRP A 51 2.34 -12.38 -0.70
C TRP A 51 2.68 -13.25 0.50
N GLN A 52 3.45 -12.69 1.43
CA GLN A 52 3.74 -13.27 2.74
C GLN A 52 2.79 -12.67 3.76
N VAL A 53 1.93 -13.50 4.37
CA VAL A 53 0.98 -13.07 5.40
C VAL A 53 1.72 -12.88 6.72
N LEU A 54 1.61 -11.69 7.31
CA LEU A 54 2.23 -11.32 8.57
C LEU A 54 1.34 -11.64 9.77
N ASP A 55 0.02 -11.48 9.62
CA ASP A 55 -0.97 -11.85 10.64
C ASP A 55 -1.82 -13.05 10.17
N PRO A 56 -1.55 -14.27 10.66
CA PRO A 56 -2.30 -15.47 10.29
C PRO A 56 -3.72 -15.51 10.88
N ARG A 57 -4.09 -14.58 11.77
CA ARG A 57 -5.43 -14.50 12.37
C ARG A 57 -6.37 -13.56 11.65
N ALA A 58 -5.83 -12.70 10.79
CA ALA A 58 -6.64 -11.73 10.09
C ALA A 58 -7.24 -12.41 8.84
N ASP A 59 -8.56 -12.22 8.66
CA ASP A 59 -9.35 -12.82 7.59
C ASP A 59 -9.07 -12.07 6.28
N LEU A 60 -7.94 -12.44 5.67
CA LEU A 60 -7.26 -11.58 4.73
C LEU A 60 -6.97 -12.27 3.42
N ASP A 61 -7.67 -11.76 2.43
CA ASP A 61 -7.27 -11.86 1.05
C ASP A 61 -6.50 -10.57 0.69
N PRO A 62 -5.18 -10.62 0.48
CA PRO A 62 -4.38 -9.46 0.08
C PRO A 62 -4.91 -8.80 -1.21
N GLU A 63 -5.57 -9.55 -2.09
CA GLU A 63 -6.19 -9.04 -3.32
C GLU A 63 -7.44 -8.20 -3.03
N LYS A 64 -8.01 -8.31 -1.82
CA LYS A 64 -9.15 -7.52 -1.35
C LYS A 64 -8.77 -6.44 -0.34
N CYS A 65 -7.48 -6.30 -0.04
CA CYS A 65 -6.96 -5.30 0.87
C CYS A 65 -6.55 -4.02 0.16
N ALA A 66 -6.38 -2.95 0.93
CA ALA A 66 -5.76 -1.76 0.40
C ALA A 66 -4.25 -2.03 0.25
N THR A 67 -3.76 -2.13 -0.98
CA THR A 67 -2.35 -2.39 -1.27
C THR A 67 -1.61 -1.10 -1.58
N PHE A 68 -0.48 -0.88 -0.92
CA PHE A 68 0.35 0.31 -1.11
C PHE A 68 1.79 -0.11 -1.40
N PHE A 69 2.49 0.68 -2.22
CA PHE A 69 3.93 0.54 -2.37
C PHE A 69 4.61 1.52 -1.42
N VAL A 70 5.45 0.99 -0.53
CA VAL A 70 6.27 1.80 0.38
C VAL A 70 7.53 2.19 -0.37
N GLU A 71 7.59 3.43 -0.83
CA GLU A 71 8.77 3.95 -1.52
C GLU A 71 9.78 4.51 -0.50
N GLU A 72 11.05 4.12 -0.61
CA GLU A 72 12.13 4.55 0.29
C GLU A 72 12.45 6.05 0.20
N SER A 73 11.96 6.75 -0.84
CA SER A 73 12.31 8.14 -1.11
C SER A 73 11.10 9.04 -1.32
N SER A 74 11.13 10.21 -0.69
CA SER A 74 10.34 11.36 -1.13
C SER A 74 10.81 11.79 -2.52
N ARG A 75 10.08 11.43 -3.57
CA ARG A 75 10.31 11.99 -4.90
C ARG A 75 9.90 13.47 -4.88
N VAL A 76 10.87 14.37 -4.77
CA VAL A 76 10.65 15.77 -5.10
C VAL A 76 10.59 15.86 -6.62
N TYR A 77 9.39 15.95 -7.18
CA TYR A 77 9.22 16.30 -8.58
C TYR A 77 9.61 17.78 -8.72
N PRO A 78 10.68 18.13 -9.46
CA PRO A 78 10.95 19.53 -9.74
C PRO A 78 9.73 20.10 -10.45
N ASN A 79 9.20 21.22 -9.93
CA ASN A 79 8.13 21.96 -10.59
C ASN A 79 8.52 22.14 -12.06
N GLN A 80 7.80 21.48 -12.97
CA GLN A 80 7.97 21.76 -14.39
C GLN A 80 7.54 23.21 -14.58
N THR A 81 8.52 24.11 -14.70
CA THR A 81 8.27 25.47 -15.14
C THR A 81 7.66 25.36 -16.52
N VAL A 82 6.33 25.54 -16.60
CA VAL A 82 5.64 25.69 -17.88
C VAL A 82 6.16 26.99 -18.47
N VAL A 83 7.12 26.87 -19.38
CA VAL A 83 7.58 28.00 -20.19
C VAL A 83 6.42 28.33 -21.12
N SER A 84 5.82 29.51 -20.92
CA SER A 84 4.73 30.04 -21.76
C SER A 84 5.22 30.44 -23.14
#